data_AF-A0A9D7FT58-F1
#
_entry.id   AF-A0A9D7FT58-F1
#
_cell.length_a   1.000
_cell.length_b   1.000
_cell.length_c   1.000
_cell.angle_alpha   90.00
_cell.angle_beta   90.00
_cell.angle_gamma   90.00
#
_symmetry.space_group_name_H-M   'P 1'
#
loop_
_entity.id
_entity.type
_entity.pdbx_description
1 polymer ?
#
loop_
_entity_poly.entity_id
_entity_poly.type
_entity_poly.pdbx_seq_one_letter_code
_entity_poly.pdbx_strand_id
1 'polypeptide(L)' 'MQPDVLLLQPPTGSYRRDDRCQSRVEDQTIQINLPPMDLAYHAAVLENAGFACAIRDF' A
#
# COMPACT_ATOMS: atom_id res chain seq x y z
N MET A 1 0.40 -20.55 3.61
CA MET A 1 1.63 -20.24 4.36
C MET A 1 1.44 -18.86 4.99
N GLN A 2 1.76 -18.68 6.26
CA GLN A 2 1.63 -17.38 6.94
C GLN A 2 2.87 -16.52 6.61
N PRO A 3 2.72 -15.24 6.23
CA PRO A 3 3.87 -14.40 5.92
C PRO A 3 4.62 -14.03 7.20
N ASP A 4 5.94 -13.83 7.09
CA ASP A 4 6.76 -13.28 8.17
C ASP A 4 6.41 -11.80 8.41
N VAL A 5 6.10 -11.08 7.33
CA VAL A 5 5.74 -9.65 7.37
C VAL A 5 4.44 -9.41 6.60
N LEU A 6 3.46 -8.79 7.28
CA LEU A 6 2.25 -8.27 6.66
C LEU A 6 2.36 -6.75 6.53
N LEU A 7 2.40 -6.25 5.30
CA LEU A 7 2.28 -4.84 4.99
C LEU A 7 0.81 -4.54 4.66
N LEU A 8 0.21 -3.55 5.30
CA LEU A 8 -1.22 -3.29 5.14
C LEU A 8 -1.51 -1.82 4.86
N GLN A 9 -2.39 -1.61 3.90
CA GLN A 9 -3.07 -0.34 3.74
C GLN A 9 -4.41 -0.42 4.48
N PRO A 10 -4.62 0.35 5.55
CA PRO A 10 -5.74 0.11 6.46
C PRO A 10 -7.09 0.42 5.79
N PRO A 11 -8.19 -0.25 6.21
CA PRO A 11 -9.55 -0.09 5.68
C PRO A 11 -10.17 1.26 6.05
N THR A 12 -9.59 2.34 5.53
CA THR A 12 -9.97 3.73 5.80
C THR A 12 -10.64 4.38 4.58
N GLY A 13 -10.88 3.59 3.52
CA GLY A 13 -11.45 4.02 2.26
C GLY A 13 -10.41 4.30 1.18
N SER A 14 -10.89 4.66 -0.02
CA SER A 14 -10.05 5.01 -1.17
C SER A 14 -9.43 6.38 -1.00
N TYR A 15 -8.13 6.40 -0.70
CA TYR A 15 -7.31 7.61 -0.62
C TYR A 15 -6.12 7.48 -1.55
N ARG A 16 -5.71 8.60 -2.15
CA ARG A 16 -4.38 8.72 -2.70
C ARG A 16 -3.42 9.03 -1.55
N ARG A 17 -2.39 8.20 -1.37
CA ARG A 17 -1.46 8.27 -0.24
C ARG A 17 -0.02 8.58 -0.64
N ASP A 18 0.17 9.09 -1.85
CA ASP A 18 1.48 9.48 -2.34
C ASP A 18 1.97 10.72 -1.55
N ASP A 19 3.04 10.56 -0.77
CA ASP A 19 3.73 11.65 -0.05
C ASP A 19 2.90 12.33 1.08
N ARG A 20 3.19 13.59 1.42
CA ARG A 20 2.62 14.33 2.56
C ARG A 20 1.13 14.65 2.43
N CYS A 21 0.54 14.61 1.23
CA CYS A 21 -0.85 15.00 1.01
C CYS A 21 -1.70 13.76 0.75
N GLN A 22 -2.46 13.33 1.76
CA GLN A 22 -3.48 12.31 1.59
C GLN A 22 -4.79 12.99 1.19
N SER A 23 -5.42 12.53 0.12
CA SER A 23 -6.72 13.05 -0.33
C SER A 23 -7.63 11.89 -0.69
N ARG A 24 -8.93 12.04 -0.44
CA ARG A 24 -9.91 11.03 -0.86
C ARG A 24 -9.88 10.94 -2.38
N VAL A 25 -10.06 9.74 -2.92
CA VAL A 25 -10.13 9.58 -4.39
C VAL A 25 -11.33 10.34 -4.94
N GLU A 26 -12.44 10.41 -4.21
CA GLU A 26 -13.66 11.11 -4.63
C GLU A 26 -13.49 12.63 -4.79
N ASP A 27 -12.56 13.24 -4.05
CA ASP A 27 -12.31 14.69 -4.06
C ASP A 27 -11.39 15.14 -5.21
N GLN A 28 -10.83 14.19 -5.98
CA GLN A 28 -9.87 14.47 -7.04
C GLN A 28 -10.56 14.68 -8.39
N THR A 29 -10.00 15.58 -9.21
CA THR A 29 -10.43 15.78 -10.60
C THR A 29 -10.34 14.49 -11.43
N ILE A 30 -9.35 13.65 -11.12
CA ILE A 30 -9.17 12.32 -11.71
C ILE A 30 -9.29 11.29 -10.59
N GLN A 31 -10.37 10.53 -10.60
CA GLN A 31 -10.68 9.52 -9.59
C GLN A 31 -10.03 8.18 -9.95
N ILE A 32 -8.72 8.09 -9.77
CA ILE A 32 -7.95 6.87 -10.01
C ILE A 32 -7.62 6.17 -8.70
N ASN A 33 -7.84 4.85 -8.67
CA ASN A 33 -7.33 4.00 -7.60
C ASN A 33 -5.89 3.61 -7.94
N LEU A 34 -4.94 4.09 -7.14
CA LEU A 34 -3.53 3.75 -7.27
C LEU A 34 -3.20 2.60 -6.32
N PRO A 35 -2.42 1.59 -6.77
CA PRO A 35 -1.92 0.56 -5.89
C PRO A 35 -0.97 1.16 -4.84
N PRO A 36 -0.80 0.52 -3.67
CA PRO A 36 0.06 1.02 -2.60
C PRO A 36 1.54 0.77 -2.92
N MET A 37 2.08 1.56 -3.85
CA MET A 37 3.42 1.37 -4.40
C MET A 37 4.52 1.45 -3.33
N ASP A 38 4.35 2.31 -2.31
CA ASP A 38 5.29 2.37 -1.19
C ASP A 38 5.33 1.04 -0.41
N LEU A 39 4.18 0.41 -0.17
CA LEU A 39 4.14 -0.92 0.44
C LEU A 39 4.78 -1.98 -0.46
N ALA A 40 4.57 -1.90 -1.78
CA ALA A 40 5.21 -2.79 -2.74
C ALA A 40 6.74 -2.66 -2.72
N TYR A 41 7.24 -1.43 -2.64
CA TYR A 41 8.67 -1.16 -2.55
C TYR A 41 9.27 -1.72 -1.25
N HIS A 42 8.61 -1.49 -0.11
CA HIS A 42 9.04 -2.06 1.17
C HIS A 42 9.00 -3.59 1.18
N ALA A 43 7.96 -4.20 0.61
CA ALA A 43 7.87 -5.65 0.48
C ALA A 43 9.06 -6.21 -0.32
N ALA A 44 9.40 -5.59 -1.46
CA ALA A 44 10.53 -6.02 -2.28
C ALA A 44 11.88 -5.94 -1.53
N VAL A 45 12.09 -4.89 -0.72
CA VAL A 45 13.29 -4.76 0.12
C VAL A 45 13.36 -5.87 1.17
N LEU A 46 12.23 -6.20 1.80
CA LEU A 46 12.14 -7.25 2.82
C LEU A 46 12.31 -8.65 2.22
N GLU A 47 11.73 -8.89 1.04
CA GLU A 47 11.92 -10.13 0.29
C GLU A 47 13.40 -10.32 -0.10
N ASN A 48 14.07 -9.25 -0.53
CA ASN A 48 15.52 -9.28 -0.78
C ASN A 48 16.35 -9.57 0.48
N ALA A 49 15.83 -9.25 1.67
CA ALA A 49 16.43 -9.60 2.96
C ALA A 49 16.07 -11.01 3.45
N GLY A 50 15.25 -11.77 2.69
CA GLY A 50 14.91 -13.16 2.96
C GLY A 50 13.59 -13.39 3.70
N PHE A 51 12.73 -12.37 3.85
CA PHE A 51 11.43 -12.51 4.50
C PHE A 51 10.32 -12.84 3.49
N ALA A 52 9.39 -13.74 3.85
CA ALA A 52 8.17 -13.93 3.09
C ALA A 52 7.16 -12.82 3.43
N CYS A 53 6.81 -12.01 2.44
CA CYS A 53 5.92 -10.85 2.62
C CYS A 53 4.52 -11.08 2.05
N ALA A 54 3.54 -10.40 2.62
CA ALA A 54 2.22 -10.23 2.01
C ALA A 54 1.78 -8.78 2.11
N ILE A 55 1.14 -8.27 1.05
CA ILE A 55 0.48 -6.97 1.04
C ILE A 55 -1.01 -7.17 1.13
N ARG A 56 -1.67 -6.46 2.03
CA ARG A 56 -3.14 -6.38 2.10
C ARG A 56 -3.60 -4.95 1.92
N ASP A 57 -4.24 -4.70 0.79
CA ASP A 57 -4.92 -3.45 0.48
C ASP A 57 -6.43 -3.65 0.69
N PHE A 58 -7.06 -2.73 1.43
CA PHE A 58 -8.45 -2.86 1.89
C PHE A 58 -9.39 -1.85 1.23
#